data_AF-A0A1I8CU47-F1
#
_entry.id   AF-A0A1I8CU47-F1
#
_cell.length_a   1.000
_cell.length_b   1.000
_cell.length_c   1.000
_cell.angle_alpha   90.00
_cell.angle_beta   90.00
_cell.angle_gamma   90.00
#
_symmetry.space_group_name_H-M   'P 1'
#
loop_
_entity.id
_entity.type
_entity.pdbx_description
1 polymer ?
#
loop_
_entity_poly.entity_id
_entity_poly.type
_entity_poly.pdbx_seq_one_letter_code
_entity_poly.pdbx_strand_id
1 'polypeptide(L)'
;MTISYSDQFLKLLVRWRGSLWKAIWKHLLLFLVFYYIINIVYRFGLTLPQQNTFMKYITLFDEWLHEIPLTFLLGFYVGMVVKRWWEQCQLISWPDHLLFNISALIRGKDVRFK
;
A
#
# COMPACT_ATOMS: atom_id res chain seq x y z
N MET A 1 -11.45 3.45 -31.55
CA MET A 1 -10.29 2.99 -30.75
C MET A 1 -10.77 2.78 -29.32
N THR A 2 -11.09 1.54 -28.96
CA THR A 2 -11.43 1.17 -27.59
C THR A 2 -10.13 1.12 -26.79
N ILE A 3 -9.92 2.07 -25.89
CA ILE A 3 -8.77 2.08 -24.99
C ILE A 3 -8.90 0.85 -24.07
N SER A 4 -8.06 -0.16 -24.31
CA SER A 4 -7.95 -1.35 -23.47
C SER A 4 -7.24 -0.97 -22.16
N TYR A 5 -8.00 -0.50 -21.16
CA TYR A 5 -7.46 -0.13 -19.84
C TYR A 5 -6.84 -1.33 -19.10
N SER A 6 -7.27 -2.55 -19.42
CA SER A 6 -6.76 -3.81 -18.85
C SER A 6 -5.27 -4.02 -19.11
N ASP A 7 -4.80 -3.76 -20.34
CA ASP A 7 -3.38 -3.90 -20.70
C ASP A 7 -2.49 -2.90 -19.96
N GLN A 8 -3.03 -1.72 -19.64
CA GLN A 8 -2.30 -0.68 -18.93
C GLN A 8 -2.21 -0.98 -17.43
N PHE A 9 -3.24 -1.56 -16.83
CA PHE A 9 -3.22 -1.98 -15.42
C PHE A 9 -2.22 -3.12 -15.17
N LEU A 10 -2.21 -4.15 -16.03
CA LEU A 10 -1.23 -5.25 -15.94
C LEU A 10 0.21 -4.76 -16.03
N LYS A 11 0.48 -3.77 -16.90
CA LYS A 11 1.81 -3.13 -16.99
C LYS A 11 2.17 -2.35 -15.71
N LEU A 12 1.19 -1.78 -15.00
CA LEU A 12 1.42 -1.09 -13.73
C LEU A 12 1.73 -2.07 -12.58
N LEU A 13 1.09 -3.25 -12.56
CA LEU A 13 1.37 -4.32 -11.57
C LEU A 13 2.83 -4.80 -11.60
N VAL A 14 3.41 -4.89 -12.81
CA VAL A 14 4.77 -5.43 -13.03
C VAL A 14 5.87 -4.36 -12.83
N ARG A 15 5.51 -3.07 -12.79
CA ARG A 15 6.47 -1.99 -12.55
C ARG A 15 7.12 -2.16 -11.17
N TRP A 16 8.44 -2.06 -11.04
CA TRP A 16 9.12 -2.25 -9.74
C TRP A 16 9.20 -0.97 -8.88
N ARG A 17 9.53 0.18 -9.50
CA ARG A 17 9.68 1.45 -8.76
C ARG A 17 8.31 1.98 -8.35
N GLY A 18 8.11 2.12 -7.04
CA GLY A 18 6.85 2.62 -6.44
C GLY A 18 5.75 1.57 -6.39
N SER A 19 6.05 0.30 -6.67
CA SER A 19 5.04 -0.77 -6.63
C SER A 19 4.87 -1.38 -5.25
N LEU A 20 3.67 -1.92 -5.05
CA LEU A 20 3.27 -2.69 -3.89
C LEU A 20 4.27 -3.81 -3.57
N TRP A 21 4.81 -4.48 -4.61
CA TRP A 21 5.79 -5.54 -4.45
C TRP A 21 7.04 -5.08 -3.70
N LYS A 22 7.56 -3.89 -4.05
CA LYS A 22 8.74 -3.32 -3.38
C LYS A 22 8.45 -2.95 -1.93
N ALA A 23 7.21 -2.61 -1.59
CA ALA A 23 6.80 -2.29 -0.22
C ALA A 23 6.62 -3.54 0.67
N ILE A 24 6.06 -4.63 0.11
CA ILE A 24 5.59 -5.77 0.91
C ILE A 24 6.58 -6.95 0.91
N TRP A 25 7.47 -7.08 -0.08
CA TRP A 25 8.26 -8.32 -0.26
C TRP A 25 9.02 -8.79 0.98
N LYS A 26 9.56 -7.90 1.82
CA LYS A 26 10.26 -8.28 3.07
C LYS A 26 9.33 -8.92 4.08
N HIS A 27 8.14 -8.33 4.27
CA HIS A 27 7.12 -8.86 5.17
C HIS A 27 6.56 -10.18 4.65
N LEU A 28 6.34 -10.28 3.33
CA LEU A 28 5.90 -11.52 2.68
C LEU A 28 6.93 -12.65 2.85
N LEU A 29 8.22 -12.36 2.64
CA LEU A 29 9.29 -13.33 2.81
C LEU A 29 9.34 -13.82 4.26
N LEU A 30 9.28 -12.90 5.23
CA LEU A 30 9.26 -13.24 6.65
C LEU A 30 8.06 -14.15 6.99
N PHE A 31 6.87 -13.79 6.51
CA PHE A 31 5.65 -14.59 6.70
C PHE A 31 5.81 -16.01 6.11
N LEU A 32 6.32 -16.13 4.88
CA LEU A 32 6.55 -17.42 4.24
C LEU A 32 7.56 -18.27 5.02
N VAL A 33 8.65 -17.67 5.51
CA VAL A 33 9.64 -18.39 6.33
C VAL A 33 8.99 -18.98 7.58
N PHE A 34 8.24 -18.19 8.35
CA PHE A 34 7.53 -18.71 9.52
C PHE A 34 6.51 -19.79 9.17
N TYR A 35 5.74 -19.59 8.09
CA TYR A 35 4.76 -20.56 7.62
C TYR A 35 5.43 -21.91 7.30
N TYR A 36 6.53 -21.89 6.55
CA TYR A 36 7.25 -23.13 6.20
C TYR A 36 7.93 -23.78 7.39
N ILE A 37 8.46 -23.01 8.35
CA ILE A 37 9.00 -23.57 9.61
C ILE A 37 7.92 -24.35 10.34
N ILE A 38 6.73 -23.75 10.54
CA ILE A 38 5.60 -24.42 11.19
C ILE A 38 5.17 -25.66 10.39
N ASN A 39 5.11 -25.57 9.06
CA ASN A 39 4.74 -26.69 8.19
C ASN A 39 5.71 -27.86 8.31
N ILE A 40 7.01 -27.59 8.33
CA ILE A 40 8.07 -28.61 8.50
C ILE A 40 7.94 -29.27 9.88
N VAL A 41 7.75 -28.49 10.94
CA VAL A 41 7.56 -29.01 12.30
C VAL A 41 6.31 -29.89 12.36
N TYR A 42 5.20 -29.47 11.77
CA TYR A 42 3.98 -30.27 11.70
C TYR A 42 4.17 -31.60 10.95
N ARG A 43 4.84 -31.58 9.80
CA ARG A 43 5.02 -32.78 8.95
C ARG A 43 6.05 -33.77 9.49
N PHE A 44 7.19 -33.28 9.98
CA PHE A 44 8.34 -34.12 10.32
C PHE A 44 8.61 -34.20 11.82
N GLY A 45 8.12 -33.25 12.61
CA GLY A 45 8.38 -33.17 14.06
C GLY A 45 7.24 -33.68 14.94
N LEU A 46 5.99 -33.63 14.50
CA LEU A 46 4.83 -34.02 15.32
C LEU A 46 4.38 -35.46 15.07
N THR A 47 4.01 -36.14 16.15
CA THR A 47 3.35 -37.45 16.11
C THR A 47 1.85 -37.31 15.78
N LEU A 48 1.20 -38.37 15.28
CA LEU A 48 -0.24 -38.40 14.96
C LEU A 48 -1.15 -37.76 16.03
N PRO A 49 -1.05 -38.10 17.33
CA PRO A 49 -1.92 -37.50 18.34
C PRO A 49 -1.65 -36.01 18.53
N GLN A 50 -0.41 -35.56 18.41
CA GLN A 50 -0.06 -34.13 18.49
C GLN A 50 -0.57 -33.35 17.27
N GLN A 51 -0.51 -33.93 16.07
CA GLN A 51 -1.07 -33.32 14.86
C GLN A 51 -2.58 -33.10 14.98
N ASN A 52 -3.31 -34.05 15.58
CA ASN A 52 -4.75 -33.91 15.82
C ASN A 52 -5.07 -32.76 16.79
N THR A 53 -4.28 -32.62 17.86
CA THR A 53 -4.44 -31.50 18.80
C THR A 53 -4.08 -30.17 18.14
N PHE A 54 -3.02 -30.14 17.32
CA PHE A 54 -2.64 -28.95 16.55
C PHE A 54 -3.75 -28.50 15.59
N MET A 55 -4.42 -29.44 14.92
CA MET A 55 -5.54 -29.09 14.04
C MET A 55 -6.71 -28.45 14.77
N LYS A 56 -7.02 -28.89 16.01
CA LYS A 56 -8.04 -28.24 16.83
C LYS A 56 -7.70 -26.77 17.13
N TYR A 57 -6.43 -26.46 17.36
CA TYR A 57 -6.01 -25.07 17.54
C TYR A 57 -6.14 -24.26 16.25
N ILE A 58 -5.76 -24.82 15.09
CA ILE A 58 -5.92 -24.13 13.80
C ILE A 58 -7.39 -23.78 13.54
N THR A 59 -8.31 -24.72 13.75
CA THR A 59 -9.75 -24.47 13.54
C THR A 59 -10.26 -23.37 14.47
N LEU A 60 -9.81 -23.34 15.74
CA LEU A 60 -10.17 -22.27 16.67
C LEU A 60 -9.66 -20.90 16.20
N PHE A 61 -8.42 -20.82 15.70
CA PHE A 61 -7.87 -19.56 15.18
C PHE A 61 -8.56 -19.10 13.89
N ASP A 62 -8.97 -20.02 13.02
CA ASP A 62 -9.69 -19.72 11.78
C ASP A 62 -11.06 -19.09 12.08
N GLU A 63 -11.81 -19.68 13.02
CA GLU A 63 -13.08 -19.13 13.51
C GLU A 63 -12.89 -17.72 14.08
N TRP A 64 -11.87 -17.51 14.92
CA TRP A 64 -11.61 -16.20 15.53
C TRP A 64 -11.18 -15.13 14.52
N LEU A 65 -10.44 -15.52 13.48
CA LEU A 65 -9.99 -14.58 12.45
C LEU A 65 -11.18 -14.09 11.60
N HIS A 66 -12.15 -14.95 11.33
CA HIS A 66 -13.34 -14.62 10.55
C HIS A 66 -14.22 -13.56 11.24
N GLU A 67 -14.27 -13.57 12.57
CA GLU A 67 -15.06 -12.61 13.37
C GLU A 67 -14.52 -11.16 13.32
N ILE A 68 -13.25 -10.95 12.91
CA ILE A 68 -12.63 -9.63 12.88
C ILE A 68 -12.75 -9.04 11.46
N PRO A 69 -13.52 -7.96 11.23
CA PRO A 69 -13.67 -7.36 9.90
C PRO A 69 -12.46 -6.47 9.55
N LEU A 70 -11.28 -7.07 9.42
CA LEU A 70 -10.02 -6.37 9.15
C LEU A 70 -10.06 -5.55 7.85
N THR A 71 -10.69 -6.09 6.81
CA THR A 71 -10.82 -5.41 5.51
C THR A 71 -11.58 -4.09 5.64
N PHE A 72 -12.63 -4.07 6.46
CA PHE A 72 -13.43 -2.88 6.70
C PHE A 72 -12.64 -1.81 7.45
N LEU A 73 -11.96 -2.21 8.53
CA LEU A 73 -11.13 -1.31 9.33
C LEU A 73 -9.98 -0.73 8.50
N LEU A 74 -9.31 -1.56 7.70
CA LEU A 74 -8.24 -1.13 6.80
C LEU A 74 -8.77 -0.16 5.74
N GLY A 75 -9.95 -0.43 5.18
CA GLY A 75 -10.60 0.45 4.20
C GLY A 75 -10.85 1.85 4.77
N PHE A 76 -11.39 1.94 5.98
CA PHE A 76 -11.57 3.23 6.65
C PHE A 76 -10.24 3.92 6.97
N TYR A 77 -9.27 3.16 7.49
CA TYR A 77 -7.97 3.70 7.84
C TYR A 77 -7.27 4.30 6.62
N VAL A 78 -7.19 3.56 5.51
CA VAL A 78 -6.59 4.02 4.26
C VAL A 78 -7.36 5.22 3.71
N GLY A 79 -8.69 5.21 3.75
CA GLY A 79 -9.50 6.35 3.32
C GLY A 79 -9.16 7.65 4.08
N MET A 80 -9.01 7.57 5.41
CA MET A 80 -8.59 8.71 6.22
C MET A 80 -7.17 9.17 5.88
N VAL A 81 -6.22 8.25 5.69
CA VAL A 81 -4.83 8.57 5.33
C VAL A 81 -4.76 9.28 3.97
N VAL A 82 -5.49 8.78 2.97
CA VAL A 82 -5.53 9.38 1.62
C VAL A 82 -6.11 10.79 1.68
N LYS A 83 -7.20 10.99 2.44
CA LYS A 83 -7.80 12.32 2.62
C LYS A 83 -6.79 13.33 3.17
N ARG A 84 -6.11 12.97 4.27
CA ARG A 84 -5.11 13.84 4.92
C ARG A 84 -3.91 14.11 4.01
N TRP A 85 -3.44 13.09 3.29
CA TRP A 85 -2.36 13.26 2.34
C TRP A 85 -2.73 14.27 1.25
N TRP A 86 -3.96 14.20 0.73
CA TRP A 86 -4.42 15.15 -0.28
C TRP A 86 -4.54 16.59 0.27
N GLU A 87 -5.07 16.75 1.48
CA GLU A 87 -5.12 18.05 2.17
C GLU A 87 -3.71 18.65 2.33
N GLN A 88 -2.71 17.83 2.67
CA GLN A 88 -1.31 18.27 2.74
C GLN A 88 -0.77 18.71 1.38
N CYS A 89 -1.11 18.00 0.31
CA CYS A 89 -0.73 18.42 -1.04
C CYS A 89 -1.38 19.76 -1.44
N GLN A 90 -2.59 20.05 -0.99
CA GLN A 90 -3.27 21.31 -1.28
C GLN A 90 -2.71 22.49 -0.47
N LEU A 91 -2.15 22.24 0.71
CA LEU A 91 -1.47 23.26 1.50
C LEU A 91 -0.15 23.73 0.87
N ILE A 92 0.38 22.99 -0.12
CA ILE A 92 1.53 23.46 -0.88
C ILE A 92 1.06 24.61 -1.79
N SER A 93 1.25 25.83 -1.33
CA SER A 93 0.96 27.02 -2.12
C SER A 93 1.89 27.07 -3.32
N TRP A 94 1.34 26.81 -4.51
CA TRP A 94 2.07 27.01 -5.75
C TRP A 94 2.28 28.51 -5.97
N PRO A 95 3.51 28.95 -6.31
CA PRO A 95 3.80 30.36 -6.52
C PRO A 95 3.13 30.90 -7.79
N ASP A 96 2.49 30.07 -8.61
CA ASP A 96 1.93 30.44 -9.91
C ASP A 96 0.97 31.63 -9.83
N HIS A 97 0.04 31.63 -8.86
CA HIS A 97 -0.89 32.75 -8.65
C HIS A 97 -0.17 34.02 -8.18
N LEU A 98 0.86 33.89 -7.34
CA LEU A 98 1.67 35.00 -6.87
C LEU A 98 2.50 35.60 -8.01
N LEU A 99 3.17 34.75 -8.79
CA LEU A 99 4.00 35.13 -9.93
C LEU A 99 3.18 35.78 -11.04
N PHE A 100 1.96 35.29 -11.32
CA PHE A 100 1.05 35.93 -12.26
C PHE A 100 0.72 37.37 -11.83
N ASN A 101 0.35 37.57 -10.56
CA ASN A 101 0.04 38.90 -10.04
C ASN A 101 1.25 39.84 -10.07
N ILE A 102 2.44 39.34 -9.69
CA ILE A 102 3.68 40.12 -9.75
C ILE A 102 4.01 40.52 -11.20
N SER A 103 3.86 39.61 -12.17
CA SER A 103 4.12 39.88 -13.59
C SER A 103 3.17 40.93 -14.19
N ALA A 104 1.92 40.97 -13.72
CA ALA A 104 0.92 41.94 -14.17
C ALA A 104 1.14 43.34 -13.57
N LEU A 105 1.60 43.38 -12.31
CA LEU A 105 1.83 44.62 -11.55
C LEU A 105 3.20 45.27 -11.88
N ILE A 106 4.24 44.46 -12.09
CA ILE A 106 5.58 44.93 -12.45
C ILE A 106 5.72 44.93 -13.98
N ARG A 107 5.34 46.03 -14.62
CA ARG A 107 5.62 46.24 -16.06
C ARG A 107 7.07 46.71 -16.25
N GLY A 108 7.93 45.82 -16.73
CA GLY A 108 9.31 46.15 -17.09
C GLY A 108 9.36 46.98 -18.37
N LYS A 109 9.78 48.25 -18.26
CA LYS A 109 10.12 49.10 -19.42
C LYS A 109 11.52 49.72 -19.27
N ASP A 110 12.45 48.99 -18.66
CA ASP A 110 13.83 49.45 -18.55
C ASP A 110 14.84 48.32 -18.81
N VAL A 111 15.86 48.63 -19.61
CA VAL A 111 16.78 47.66 -20.25
C VAL A 111 17.90 47.19 -19.31
N ARG A 112 17.84 47.61 -18.03
CA ARG A 112 18.98 47.54 -17.10
C ARG A 112 19.00 46.30 -16.20
N PHE A 113 17.98 45.46 -16.25
CA PHE A 113 17.94 44.21 -15.50
C PHE A 113 17.66 43.07 -16.47
N LYS A 114 18.76 42.43 -16.89
CA LYS A 114 18.76 41.19 -17.65
C LYS A 114 19.60 40.18 -16.90
#